data_AF-A0A2G7GIE1-F1
#
_entry.id   AF-A0A2G7GIE1-F1
#
_cell.length_a   1.000
_cell.length_b   1.000
_cell.length_c   1.000
_cell.angle_alpha   90.00
_cell.angle_beta   90.00
_cell.angle_gamma   90.00
#
_symmetry.space_group_name_H-M   'P 1'
#
loop_
_entity.id
_entity.type
_entity.pdbx_description
1 polymer ?
#
loop_
_entity_poly.entity_id
_entity_poly.type
_entity_poly.pdbx_seq_one_letter_code
_entity_poly.pdbx_strand_id
1 'polypeptide(L)' 'MDALKDILLDLGIPEQEITAAALLRKDLQLDSTETVDISLGLKRRFGVNVKLESRKDMTLGDVCEMVNQAIAATATAT' A
#
# COMPACT_ATOMS: atom_id res chain seq x y z
N MET A 1 -1.84 -0.85 -11.28
CA MET A 1 -2.35 0.12 -10.28
C MET A 1 -3.67 -0.34 -9.68
N ASP A 2 -4.51 -1.06 -10.44
CA ASP A 2 -5.88 -1.44 -10.04
C ASP A 2 -5.95 -2.31 -8.78
N ALA A 3 -5.13 -3.35 -8.67
CA ALA A 3 -5.25 -4.27 -7.54
C ALA A 3 -4.78 -3.68 -6.20
N LEU A 4 -3.92 -2.65 -6.20
CA LEU A 4 -3.56 -1.88 -5.00
C LEU A 4 -4.71 -0.96 -4.61
N LYS A 5 -5.24 -0.22 -5.59
CA LYS A 5 -6.40 0.66 -5.42
C LYS A 5 -7.59 -0.11 -4.86
N ASP A 6 -7.80 -1.34 -5.32
CA ASP A 6 -8.86 -2.23 -4.88
C ASP A 6 -8.68 -2.73 -3.44
N ILE A 7 -7.44 -2.98 -2.98
CA ILE A 7 -7.20 -3.30 -1.55
C ILE A 7 -7.52 -2.10 -0.67
N LEU A 8 -7.13 -0.89 -1.10
CA LEU A 8 -7.41 0.33 -0.35
C LEU A 8 -8.92 0.60 -0.30
N LEU A 9 -9.63 0.37 -1.40
CA LEU A 9 -11.10 0.42 -1.47
C LEU A 9 -11.76 -0.62 -0.55
N ASP A 10 -11.27 -1.86 -0.53
CA ASP A 10 -11.76 -2.94 0.35
C ASP A 10 -11.52 -2.61 1.82
N LEU A 11 -10.43 -1.92 2.13
CA LEU A 11 -10.14 -1.41 3.47
C LEU A 11 -11.09 -0.28 3.92
N GLY A 12 -11.89 0.27 2.99
CA GLY A 12 -12.82 1.37 3.24
C GLY A 12 -12.30 2.76 2.85
N ILE A 13 -11.17 2.84 2.14
CA ILE A 13 -10.63 4.11 1.66
C ILE A 13 -11.30 4.49 0.34
N PRO A 14 -11.92 5.67 0.25
CA PRO A 14 -12.61 6.09 -0.96
C PRO A 14 -11.60 6.41 -2.08
N GLU A 15 -11.94 6.08 -3.33
CA GLU A 15 -11.02 6.26 -4.47
C GLU A 15 -10.55 7.70 -4.70
N GLN A 16 -11.34 8.67 -4.24
CA GLN A 16 -11.04 10.10 -4.31
C GLN A 16 -9.88 10.51 -3.40
N GLU A 17 -9.64 9.76 -2.32
CA GLU A 17 -8.49 9.93 -1.42
C GLU A 17 -7.30 9.06 -1.85
N ILE A 18 -7.53 8.05 -2.69
CA ILE A 18 -6.48 7.19 -3.24
C ILE A 18 -5.73 7.92 -4.37
N THR A 19 -4.87 8.84 -3.97
CA THR A 19 -4.05 9.65 -4.88
C THR A 19 -2.57 9.36 -4.68
N ALA A 20 -1.75 9.36 -5.73
CA ALA A 20 -0.31 9.09 -5.59
C ALA A 20 0.43 10.06 -4.63
N ALA A 21 -0.09 11.27 -4.45
CA ALA A 21 0.43 12.27 -3.52
C ALA A 21 -0.19 12.20 -2.11
N ALA A 22 -1.24 11.39 -1.92
CA ALA A 22 -1.92 11.26 -0.64
C ALA A 22 -0.99 10.57 0.37
N LEU A 23 -0.97 11.11 1.59
CA LEU A 23 -0.13 10.63 2.68
C LEU A 23 -0.90 9.62 3.53
N LEU A 24 -0.31 8.46 3.82
CA LEU A 24 -0.99 7.41 4.56
C LEU A 24 -1.48 7.83 5.94
N ARG A 25 -0.72 8.68 6.63
CA ARG A 25 -1.07 9.11 7.99
C ARG A 25 -1.76 10.46 8.03
N LYS A 26 -1.34 11.39 7.16
CA LYS A 26 -1.86 12.75 7.16
C LYS A 26 -3.14 12.93 6.35
N ASP A 27 -3.27 12.21 5.25
CA ASP A 27 -4.41 12.32 4.32
C ASP A 27 -5.41 11.20 4.59
N LEU A 28 -4.92 9.96 4.59
CA LEU A 28 -5.73 8.76 4.79
C LEU A 28 -5.99 8.43 6.27
N GLN A 29 -5.36 9.18 7.19
CA GLN A 29 -5.47 9.02 8.64
C GLN A 29 -5.33 7.57 9.14
N LEU A 30 -4.50 6.76 8.47
CA LEU A 30 -4.35 5.35 8.81
C LEU A 30 -3.73 5.18 10.18
N ASP A 31 -4.41 4.43 11.03
CA ASP A 31 -3.90 4.06 12.33
C ASP A 31 -2.90 2.90 12.24
N SER A 32 -2.24 2.60 13.36
CA SER A 32 -1.19 1.56 13.41
C SER A 32 -1.73 0.18 13.05
N THR A 33 -3.01 -0.05 13.28
CA THR A 33 -3.75 -1.26 12.89
C THR A 33 -3.99 -1.32 11.39
N GLU A 34 -4.53 -0.25 10.79
CA GLU A 34 -4.80 -0.25 9.35
C GLU A 34 -3.52 -0.33 8.52
N THR A 35 -2.42 0.31 8.95
CA THR A 35 -1.14 0.17 8.24
C THR A 35 -0.62 -1.27 8.24
N VAL A 36 -0.79 -2.01 9.33
CA VAL A 36 -0.46 -3.44 9.41
C VAL A 36 -1.40 -4.27 8.54
N ASP A 37 -2.70 -3.97 8.54
CA ASP A 37 -3.69 -4.69 7.75
C ASP A 37 -3.46 -4.52 6.24
N ILE A 38 -3.15 -3.30 5.79
CA ILE A 38 -2.72 -3.01 4.40
C ILE A 38 -1.48 -3.81 4.06
N SER A 39 -0.46 -3.79 4.93
CA SER A 39 0.79 -4.56 4.73
C SER A 39 0.49 -6.05 4.52
N LEU A 40 -0.45 -6.59 5.29
CA LEU A 40 -0.86 -7.99 5.23
C LEU A 40 -1.70 -8.29 3.99
N GLY A 41 -2.63 -7.40 3.61
CA GLY A 41 -3.44 -7.50 2.41
C GLY A 41 -2.59 -7.51 1.15
N LEU A 42 -1.57 -6.63 1.08
CA LEU A 42 -0.59 -6.60 -0.01
C LEU A 42 0.19 -7.90 -0.11
N LYS A 43 0.64 -8.43 1.02
CA LYS A 43 1.35 -9.70 1.06
C LYS A 43 0.49 -10.87 0.62
N ARG A 44 -0.79 -10.90 0.99
CA ARG A 44 -1.71 -11.98 0.59
C ARG A 44 -2.10 -11.91 -0.89
N ARG A 45 -2.38 -10.72 -1.43
CA ARG A 45 -2.79 -10.56 -2.84
C ARG A 45 -1.64 -10.66 -3.82
N PHE A 46 -0.52 -10.02 -3.52
CA PHE A 46 0.59 -9.87 -4.45
C PHE A 46 1.83 -10.69 -4.07
N GLY A 47 1.85 -11.30 -2.88
CA GLY A 47 3.04 -11.99 -2.38
C GLY A 47 4.14 -11.05 -1.88
N VAL A 48 3.91 -9.74 -1.85
CA VAL A 48 4.95 -8.75 -1.50
C VAL A 48 4.86 -8.28 -0.06
N ASN A 49 5.99 -8.20 0.62
CA ASN A 49 6.05 -7.73 1.99
C ASN A 49 6.47 -6.26 2.03
N VAL A 50 5.51 -5.34 1.91
CA VAL A 50 5.75 -3.90 2.09
C VAL A 50 5.65 -3.56 3.56
N LYS A 51 6.71 -2.97 4.11
CA LYS A 51 6.71 -2.47 5.50
C LYS A 51 6.30 -1.01 5.49
N LEU A 52 5.07 -0.76 5.91
CA LEU A 52 4.58 0.59 6.17
C LEU A 52 5.04 0.98 7.58
N GLU A 53 6.31 1.41 7.70
CA GLU A 53 6.88 1.81 8.99
C GLU A 53 6.23 3.12 9.48
N SER A 54 5.61 3.08 10.66
CA SER A 54 4.92 4.23 11.27
C SER A 54 5.81 5.46 11.54
N ARG A 55 7.13 5.35 11.37
CA ARG A 55 8.05 6.48 11.57
C ARG A 55 8.15 7.42 10.37
N LYS A 56 7.76 6.99 9.18
CA LYS A 56 7.87 7.80 7.97
C LYS A 56 6.49 7.90 7.34
N ASP A 57 5.96 9.11 7.29
CA ASP A 57 4.79 9.42 6.47
C ASP A 57 5.19 9.19 5.01
N MET A 58 4.70 8.09 4.44
CA MET A 58 4.89 7.74 3.04
C MET A 58 3.65 8.13 2.25
N THR A 59 3.84 8.42 0.97
CA THR A 59 2.73 8.65 0.06
C THR A 59 2.25 7.33 -0.53
N LEU A 60 1.01 7.32 -0.98
CA LEU A 60 0.42 6.20 -1.72
C LEU A 60 1.23 5.86 -2.98
N GLY A 61 1.81 6.87 -3.64
CA GLY A 61 2.70 6.69 -4.78
C GLY A 61 3.96 5.90 -4.42
N ASP A 62 4.57 6.22 -3.27
CA ASP A 62 5.76 5.52 -2.77
C ASP A 62 5.44 4.04 -2.45
N VAL A 63 4.31 3.80 -1.76
CA VAL A 63 3.81 2.43 -1.51
C VAL A 63 3.54 1.70 -2.82
N CYS A 64 2.93 2.35 -3.80
CA CYS A 64 2.67 1.77 -5.11
C CYS A 64 3.97 1.40 -5.84
N GLU A 65 4.99 2.25 -5.80
CA GLU A 65 6.30 1.95 -6.36
C GLU A 65 6.95 0.78 -5.63
N MET A 66 6.93 0.76 -4.29
CA MET A 66 7.48 -0.35 -3.50
C MET A 66 6.80 -1.68 -3.84
N VAL A 67 5.47 -1.69 -3.94
CA VAL A 67 4.70 -2.86 -4.36
C VAL A 67 5.11 -3.29 -5.76
N ASN A 68 5.18 -2.35 -6.71
CA ASN A 68 5.54 -2.66 -8.10
C ASN A 68 6.97 -3.21 -8.22
N GLN A 69 7.92 -2.61 -7.51
CA GLN A 69 9.30 -3.08 -7.43
C GLN A 69 9.39 -4.47 -6.80
N ALA A 70 8.64 -4.71 -5.72
CA ALA A 70 8.62 -6.01 -5.06
C ALA A 70 8.00 -7.08 -5.96
N ILE A 71 6.90 -6.78 -6.67
CA ILE A 71 6.27 -7.69 -7.63
C ILE A 71 7.27 -8.03 -8.75
N ALA A 72 7.92 -7.00 -9.32
CA ALA A 72 8.92 -7.17 -10.36
C ALA A 72 10.14 -7.99 -9.89
N ALA A 73 10.56 -7.82 -8.64
CA ALA A 73 11.63 -8.59 -8.02
C ALA A 73 11.22 -10.05 -7.75
N THR A 74 9.98 -10.31 -7.34
CA THR A 74 9.47 -11.68 -7.20
C THR A 74 9.26 -12.38 -8.53
N ALA A 75 8.96 -11.65 -9.61
CA ALA A 75 8.77 -12.22 -10.94
C ALA A 75 10.08 -12.65 -11.62
N THR A 76 11.19 -11.98 -11.33
CA THR A 76 12.52 -12.29 -11.91
C THR A 76 13.26 -13.45 -11.22
N ALA A 77 12.72 -13.98 -10.12
CA ALA A 77 13.31 -15.11 -9.39
C ALA A 77 12.84 -16.51 -9.89
N THR A 78 12.28 -16.60 -11.09
CA THR A 78 11.74 -17.85 -11.67
C THR A 78 12.59 -18.36 -12.83
#